data_AF-A0A388NQ97-F1
#
_entry.id   AF-A0A388NQ97-F1
#
_cell.length_a   1.000
_cell.length_b   1.000
_cell.length_c   1.000
_cell.angle_alpha   90.00
_cell.angle_beta   90.00
_cell.angle_gamma   90.00
#
_symmetry.space_group_name_H-M   'P 1'
#
loop_
_entity.id
_entity.type
_entity.pdbx_description
1 polymer ?
#
loop_
_entity_poly.entity_id
_entity_poly.type
_entity_poly.pdbx_seq_one_letter_code
_entity_poly.pdbx_strand_id
1 'polypeptide(L)'
;MNLNGLLAAVREHAAYAQLLNTAAAAGTPLQLSRAARVPVLATLAQDLARPLLVLVARSDRALVLQEELECWTGSAPLLFSEPNSLFYDRTPRGARALRQRMGCLAACSAPAPGAPASRIIIASARALLTRTLPPADFAAHLHVLQAGGNLPLNQMLASWLAAGYSQETVVVEPASFAGAAASSTSGPSPVCSPCASNCLR
;
A
#
# COMPACT_ATOMS: atom_id res chain seq x y z
N MET A 1 -20.65 -0.21 -0.82
CA MET A 1 -21.65 -1.08 -0.17
C MET A 1 -20.90 -1.98 0.80
N ASN A 2 -21.32 -2.11 2.06
CA ASN A 2 -20.57 -2.85 3.08
C ASN A 2 -21.19 -4.24 3.30
N LEU A 3 -20.45 -5.30 2.99
CA LEU A 3 -20.86 -6.72 3.06
C LEU A 3 -20.21 -7.47 4.23
N ASN A 4 -19.54 -6.77 5.14
CA ASN A 4 -18.78 -7.38 6.24
C ASN A 4 -19.65 -8.28 7.14
N GLY A 5 -20.95 -7.96 7.30
CA GLY A 5 -21.88 -8.77 8.09
C GLY A 5 -22.09 -10.21 7.56
N LEU A 6 -21.88 -10.44 6.26
CA LEU A 6 -22.04 -11.77 5.65
C LEU A 6 -20.83 -12.68 5.87
N LEU A 7 -19.72 -12.15 6.39
CA LEU A 7 -18.53 -12.93 6.71
C LEU A 7 -18.77 -13.93 7.85
N ALA A 8 -19.74 -13.66 8.74
CA ALA A 8 -20.13 -14.60 9.80
C ALA A 8 -20.62 -15.94 9.23
N ALA A 9 -21.42 -15.91 8.14
CA ALA A 9 -21.93 -17.12 7.49
C ALA A 9 -20.80 -17.99 6.89
N VAL A 10 -19.68 -17.37 6.48
CA VAL A 10 -18.50 -18.13 6.01
C VAL A 10 -17.81 -18.84 7.17
N ARG A 11 -17.73 -18.19 8.34
CA ARG A 11 -17.10 -18.75 9.56
C ARG A 11 -17.86 -19.96 10.10
N GLU A 12 -19.18 -20.03 9.90
CA GLU A 12 -20.01 -21.16 10.34
C GLU A 12 -19.74 -22.46 9.56
N HIS A 13 -19.10 -22.37 8.39
CA HIS A 13 -18.88 -23.53 7.55
C HIS A 13 -17.69 -24.38 8.03
N ALA A 14 -17.91 -25.67 8.29
CA ALA A 14 -16.86 -26.57 8.80
C ALA A 14 -15.59 -26.63 7.91
N ALA A 15 -15.77 -26.56 6.58
CA ALA A 15 -14.66 -26.51 5.63
C ALA A 15 -13.76 -25.27 5.81
N TYR A 16 -14.32 -24.14 6.25
CA TYR A 16 -13.55 -22.94 6.53
C TYR A 16 -12.70 -23.10 7.80
N ALA A 17 -13.26 -23.69 8.87
CA ALA A 17 -12.51 -23.97 10.08
C ALA A 17 -11.31 -24.92 9.81
N GLN A 18 -11.51 -25.94 8.97
CA GLN A 18 -10.44 -26.84 8.52
C GLN A 18 -9.37 -26.10 7.72
N LEU A 19 -9.79 -25.21 6.82
CA LEU A 19 -8.89 -24.36 6.04
C LEU A 19 -8.04 -23.48 6.97
N LEU A 20 -8.64 -22.86 7.98
CA LEU A 20 -7.94 -21.97 8.91
C LEU A 20 -6.85 -22.73 9.68
N ASN A 21 -7.14 -23.95 10.12
CA ASN A 21 -6.17 -24.82 10.81
C ASN A 21 -5.04 -25.31 9.89
N THR A 22 -5.33 -25.48 8.60
CA THR A 22 -4.36 -25.97 7.60
C THR A 22 -3.62 -24.85 6.88
N ALA A 23 -4.04 -23.58 7.03
CA ALA A 23 -3.48 -22.43 6.31
C ALA A 23 -2.00 -22.13 6.63
N ALA A 24 -1.43 -22.74 7.67
CA ALA A 24 0.01 -22.69 7.96
C ALA A 24 0.81 -23.77 7.21
N ALA A 25 0.16 -24.88 6.84
CA ALA A 25 0.76 -25.95 6.07
C ALA A 25 0.62 -25.66 4.57
N ALA A 26 1.69 -25.87 3.81
CA ALA A 26 1.65 -25.68 2.37
C ALA A 26 0.71 -26.72 1.71
N GLY A 27 -0.11 -26.27 0.75
CA GLY A 27 -0.15 -26.97 -0.54
C GLY A 27 -1.39 -27.77 -0.94
N THR A 28 -2.61 -27.37 -0.55
CA THR A 28 -3.82 -27.94 -1.18
C THR A 28 -4.65 -26.89 -1.93
N PRO A 29 -4.96 -27.09 -3.22
CA PRO A 29 -5.84 -26.20 -3.95
C PRO A 29 -7.25 -26.28 -3.37
N LEU A 30 -7.80 -25.13 -2.98
CA LEU A 30 -9.09 -25.04 -2.29
C LEU A 30 -10.32 -25.25 -3.21
N GLN A 31 -10.10 -25.36 -4.53
CA GLN A 31 -11.15 -25.55 -5.55
C GLN A 31 -12.38 -24.65 -5.38
N LEU A 32 -12.16 -23.40 -4.95
CA LEU A 32 -13.25 -22.45 -4.69
C LEU A 32 -13.90 -21.95 -5.98
N SER A 33 -15.23 -21.92 -5.97
CA SER A 33 -16.03 -21.22 -6.97
C SER A 33 -15.65 -19.73 -7.01
N ARG A 34 -15.83 -19.08 -8.17
CA ARG A 34 -15.44 -17.67 -8.34
C ARG A 34 -16.09 -16.76 -7.30
N ALA A 35 -17.37 -16.97 -7.01
CA ALA A 35 -18.14 -16.18 -6.06
C ALA A 35 -17.67 -16.36 -4.60
N ALA A 36 -17.17 -17.54 -4.23
CA ALA A 36 -16.71 -17.82 -2.88
C ALA A 36 -15.33 -17.21 -2.57
N ARG A 37 -14.48 -16.97 -3.58
CA ARG A 37 -13.08 -16.55 -3.39
C ARG A 37 -12.95 -15.27 -2.58
N VAL A 38 -13.74 -14.25 -2.88
CA VAL A 38 -13.65 -12.94 -2.21
C VAL A 38 -14.10 -13.02 -0.75
N PRO A 39 -15.30 -13.55 -0.42
CA PRO A 39 -15.71 -13.71 0.97
C PRO A 39 -14.77 -14.60 1.79
N VAL A 40 -14.27 -15.70 1.22
CA VAL A 40 -13.30 -16.58 1.90
C VAL A 40 -11.96 -15.86 2.13
N LEU A 41 -11.51 -15.04 1.18
CA LEU A 41 -10.28 -14.28 1.33
C LEU A 41 -10.42 -13.16 2.37
N ALA A 42 -11.55 -12.46 2.37
CA ALA A 42 -11.85 -11.42 3.35
C ALA A 42 -11.93 -11.98 4.78
N THR A 43 -12.60 -13.13 4.96
CA THR A 43 -12.63 -13.84 6.26
C THR A 43 -11.25 -14.29 6.70
N LEU A 44 -10.48 -14.90 5.79
CA LEU A 44 -9.10 -15.33 6.10
C LEU A 44 -8.21 -14.18 6.54
N ALA A 45 -8.33 -13.02 5.89
CA ALA A 45 -7.57 -11.84 6.25
C ALA A 45 -7.88 -11.37 7.68
N GLN A 46 -9.15 -11.43 8.10
CA GLN A 46 -9.56 -11.04 9.45
C GLN A 46 -9.06 -12.06 10.49
N ASP A 47 -9.20 -13.35 10.22
CA ASP A 47 -8.97 -14.37 11.24
C ASP A 47 -7.48 -14.74 11.40
N LEU A 48 -6.68 -14.66 10.32
CA LEU A 48 -5.25 -14.97 10.39
C LEU A 48 -4.40 -13.83 10.99
N ALA A 49 -4.94 -12.62 11.10
CA ALA A 49 -4.28 -11.43 11.66
C ALA A 49 -2.85 -11.19 11.13
N ARG A 50 -2.57 -11.57 9.88
CA ARG A 50 -1.25 -11.48 9.23
C ARG A 50 -1.37 -10.91 7.82
N PRO A 51 -0.29 -10.36 7.24
CA PRO A 51 -0.34 -9.89 5.85
C PRO A 51 -0.56 -11.07 4.88
N LEU A 52 -1.49 -10.89 3.96
CA LEU A 52 -1.82 -11.84 2.90
C LEU A 52 -1.45 -11.26 1.54
N LEU A 53 -0.65 -11.99 0.77
CA LEU A 53 -0.33 -11.67 -0.61
C LEU A 53 -1.22 -12.47 -1.56
N VAL A 54 -2.00 -11.77 -2.37
CA VAL A 54 -2.94 -12.33 -3.34
C VAL A 54 -2.38 -12.15 -4.72
N LEU A 55 -2.08 -13.28 -5.38
CA LEU A 55 -1.55 -13.29 -6.73
C LEU A 55 -2.65 -13.47 -7.77
N VAL A 56 -2.70 -12.53 -8.70
CA VAL A 56 -3.60 -12.59 -9.86
C VAL A 56 -2.81 -12.69 -11.16
N ALA A 57 -3.43 -13.27 -12.18
CA ALA A 57 -2.78 -13.44 -13.48
C ALA A 57 -2.63 -12.11 -14.25
N ARG A 58 -3.56 -11.15 -14.04
CA ARG A 58 -3.66 -9.91 -14.81
C ARG A 58 -3.87 -8.70 -13.89
N SER A 59 -3.29 -7.57 -14.26
CA SER A 59 -3.48 -6.27 -13.61
C SER A 59 -4.95 -5.82 -13.56
N ASP A 60 -5.70 -5.99 -14.64
CA ASP A 60 -7.12 -5.58 -14.70
C ASP A 60 -7.94 -6.31 -13.63
N ARG A 61 -7.67 -7.61 -13.43
CA ARG A 61 -8.34 -8.40 -12.40
C ARG A 61 -7.92 -7.98 -10.99
N ALA A 62 -6.72 -7.44 -10.83
CA ALA A 62 -6.26 -6.91 -9.53
C ALA A 62 -7.12 -5.72 -9.09
N LEU A 63 -7.44 -4.81 -10.01
CA LEU A 63 -8.30 -3.65 -9.74
C LEU A 63 -9.72 -4.07 -9.38
N VAL A 64 -10.33 -4.96 -10.18
CA VAL A 64 -11.67 -5.47 -9.87
C VAL A 64 -11.68 -6.20 -8.52
N LEU A 65 -10.64 -6.99 -8.22
CA LEU A 65 -10.54 -7.69 -6.94
C LEU A 65 -10.37 -6.72 -5.75
N GLN A 66 -9.68 -5.61 -5.95
CA GLN A 66 -9.53 -4.56 -4.93
C GLN A 66 -10.89 -3.95 -4.58
N GLU A 67 -11.67 -3.56 -5.59
CA GLU A 67 -13.02 -3.00 -5.43
C GLU A 67 -13.98 -4.01 -4.79
N GLU A 68 -13.94 -5.26 -5.26
CA GLU A 68 -14.70 -6.37 -4.67
C GLU A 68 -14.37 -6.47 -3.18
N LEU A 69 -13.09 -6.63 -2.82
CA LEU A 69 -12.66 -6.79 -1.43
C LEU A 69 -12.95 -5.59 -0.54
N GLU A 70 -12.80 -4.36 -1.05
CA GLU A 70 -13.15 -3.15 -0.32
C GLU A 70 -14.60 -3.18 0.18
N CYS A 71 -15.52 -3.72 -0.64
CA CYS A 71 -16.91 -3.90 -0.23
C CYS A 71 -17.08 -4.90 0.92
N TRP A 72 -16.22 -5.92 1.03
CA TRP A 72 -16.29 -6.96 2.08
C TRP A 72 -15.54 -6.58 3.36
N THR A 73 -14.38 -5.94 3.24
CA THR A 73 -13.52 -5.58 4.39
C THR A 73 -13.77 -4.18 4.93
N GLY A 74 -14.46 -3.33 4.16
CA GLY A 74 -14.67 -1.91 4.48
C GLY A 74 -13.41 -1.04 4.32
N SER A 75 -12.30 -1.62 3.85
CA SER A 75 -11.05 -0.91 3.59
C SER A 75 -10.38 -1.46 2.34
N ALA A 76 -9.90 -0.56 1.47
CA ALA A 76 -9.29 -0.95 0.22
C ALA A 76 -7.98 -1.74 0.47
N PRO A 77 -7.84 -2.95 -0.11
CA PRO A 77 -6.56 -3.65 -0.13
C PRO A 77 -5.46 -2.82 -0.78
N LEU A 78 -4.21 -3.11 -0.43
CA LEU A 78 -3.05 -2.49 -1.07
C LEU A 78 -2.81 -3.13 -2.44
N LEU A 79 -2.58 -2.30 -3.46
CA LEU A 79 -2.27 -2.78 -4.81
C LEU A 79 -0.77 -2.63 -5.10
N PHE A 80 -0.08 -3.75 -5.29
CA PHE A 80 1.29 -3.76 -5.78
C PHE A 80 1.28 -3.74 -7.31
N SER A 81 1.42 -2.54 -7.87
CA SER A 81 1.20 -2.29 -9.29
C SER A 81 2.32 -2.82 -10.17
N GLU A 82 1.92 -3.30 -11.35
CA GLU A 82 2.86 -3.62 -12.43
C GLU A 82 3.56 -2.36 -12.93
N PRO A 83 4.83 -2.46 -13.37
CA PRO A 83 5.43 -1.37 -14.12
C PRO A 83 4.71 -1.21 -15.47
N ASN A 84 4.31 0.03 -15.79
CA ASN A 84 3.67 0.37 -17.08
C ASN A 84 4.62 0.17 -18.28
N SER A 85 5.93 0.11 -18.03
CA SER A 85 6.96 -0.10 -19.04
C SER A 85 7.24 -1.59 -19.24
N LEU A 86 7.61 -1.98 -20.47
CA LEU A 86 8.17 -3.31 -20.74
C LEU A 86 9.52 -3.47 -20.02
N PHE A 87 9.96 -4.70 -19.79
CA PHE A 87 11.13 -4.99 -18.95
C PHE A 87 12.44 -4.28 -19.39
N TYR A 88 12.58 -3.98 -20.68
CA TYR A 88 13.76 -3.33 -21.26
C TYR A 88 13.47 -1.97 -21.86
N ASP A 89 12.27 -1.45 -21.62
CA ASP A 89 11.87 -0.15 -22.14
C ASP A 89 12.28 0.95 -21.15
N ARG A 90 12.96 1.97 -21.69
CA ARG A 90 13.49 3.12 -20.94
C ARG A 90 12.43 4.19 -20.69
N THR A 91 11.19 3.97 -21.13
CA THR A 91 10.07 4.85 -20.83
C THR A 91 9.90 5.02 -19.32
N PRO A 92 9.77 6.26 -18.82
CA PRO A 92 9.58 6.51 -17.40
C PRO A 92 8.35 5.75 -16.89
N ARG A 93 8.52 5.10 -15.74
CA ARG A 93 7.43 4.38 -15.08
C ARG A 93 6.38 5.40 -14.67
N GLY A 94 5.11 5.14 -14.99
CA GLY A 94 4.02 6.05 -14.65
C GLY A 94 3.98 6.37 -13.15
N ALA A 95 3.84 7.65 -12.81
CA ALA A 95 3.91 8.14 -11.43
C ALA A 95 2.92 7.43 -10.49
N ARG A 96 1.71 7.12 -10.98
CA ARG A 96 0.70 6.36 -10.22
C ARG A 96 1.19 4.96 -9.82
N ALA A 97 1.77 4.20 -10.74
CA ALA A 97 2.25 2.85 -10.48
C ALA A 97 3.46 2.87 -9.53
N LEU A 98 4.36 3.85 -9.67
CA LEU A 98 5.45 4.07 -8.73
C LEU A 98 4.94 4.35 -7.32
N ARG A 99 3.97 5.25 -7.17
CA ARG A 99 3.36 5.57 -5.86
C ARG A 99 2.72 4.35 -5.22
N GLN A 100 1.93 3.58 -5.97
CA GLN A 100 1.29 2.37 -5.47
C GLN A 100 2.33 1.33 -5.00
N ARG A 101 3.44 1.18 -5.73
CA ARG A 101 4.55 0.30 -5.31
C ARG A 101 5.25 0.81 -4.05
N MET A 102 5.64 2.08 -4.02
CA MET A 102 6.32 2.69 -2.88
C MET A 102 5.45 2.63 -1.62
N GLY A 103 4.16 2.96 -1.73
CA GLY A 103 3.22 2.88 -0.62
C GLY A 103 3.03 1.44 -0.11
N CYS A 104 2.95 0.46 -1.01
CA CYS A 104 2.86 -0.95 -0.62
C CYS A 104 4.13 -1.43 0.09
N LEU A 105 5.32 -1.04 -0.41
CA LEU A 105 6.61 -1.39 0.22
C LEU A 105 6.75 -0.73 1.59
N ALA A 106 6.41 0.56 1.71
CA ALA A 106 6.39 1.29 2.97
C ALA A 106 5.47 0.63 4.01
N ALA A 107 4.26 0.22 3.58
CA ALA A 107 3.33 -0.49 4.46
C ALA A 107 3.85 -1.86 4.92
N CYS A 108 4.75 -2.49 4.16
CA CYS A 108 5.39 -3.76 4.53
C CYS A 108 6.61 -3.57 5.43
N SER A 109 7.42 -2.53 5.18
CA SER A 109 8.69 -2.31 5.89
C SER A 109 8.54 -1.54 7.20
N ALA A 110 7.64 -0.56 7.24
CA ALA A 110 7.44 0.33 8.37
C ALA A 110 5.92 0.54 8.57
N PRO A 111 5.22 -0.46 9.15
CA PRO A 111 3.80 -0.32 9.39
C PRO A 111 3.53 0.89 10.28
N ALA A 112 2.59 1.74 9.88
CA ALA A 112 2.23 2.91 10.65
C ALA A 112 1.78 2.52 12.08
N PRO A 113 2.03 3.36 13.11
CA PRO A 113 1.54 3.11 14.45
C PRO A 113 0.02 2.88 14.45
N GLY A 114 -0.43 1.75 15.01
CA GLY A 114 -1.86 1.38 15.03
C GLY A 114 -2.41 0.81 13.73
N ALA A 115 -1.58 0.58 12.71
CA ALA A 115 -2.04 -0.05 11.49
C ALA A 115 -2.39 -1.54 11.72
N PRO A 116 -3.47 -2.05 11.09
CA PRO A 116 -3.96 -3.41 11.34
C PRO A 116 -2.90 -4.46 10.99
N ALA A 117 -2.78 -5.49 11.81
CA ALA A 117 -1.86 -6.61 11.58
C ALA A 117 -2.26 -7.41 10.31
N SER A 118 -3.55 -7.48 10.02
CA SER A 118 -4.10 -7.99 8.77
C SER A 118 -4.02 -6.95 7.67
N ARG A 119 -3.35 -7.30 6.58
CA ARG A 119 -3.29 -6.48 5.36
C ARG A 119 -3.40 -7.38 4.15
N ILE A 120 -4.27 -7.03 3.20
CA ILE A 120 -4.37 -7.73 1.92
C ILE A 120 -3.56 -6.93 0.91
N ILE A 121 -2.58 -7.57 0.30
CA ILE A 121 -1.77 -7.03 -0.78
C ILE A 121 -2.13 -7.80 -2.04
N ILE A 122 -2.62 -7.11 -3.07
CA ILE A 122 -2.94 -7.70 -4.36
C ILE A 122 -1.81 -7.36 -5.32
N ALA A 123 -1.22 -8.40 -5.91
CA ALA A 123 -0.16 -8.25 -6.89
C ALA A 123 -0.44 -9.16 -8.08
N SER A 124 0.04 -8.78 -9.26
CA SER A 124 0.12 -9.72 -10.36
C SER A 124 1.47 -10.44 -10.38
N ALA A 125 1.54 -11.54 -11.13
CA ALA A 125 2.81 -12.23 -11.37
C ALA A 125 3.88 -11.28 -11.93
N ARG A 126 3.53 -10.43 -12.90
CA ARG A 126 4.47 -9.47 -13.51
C ARG A 126 4.94 -8.40 -12.52
N ALA A 127 4.08 -7.96 -11.61
CA ALA A 127 4.44 -6.98 -10.59
C ALA A 127 5.55 -7.52 -9.67
N LEU A 128 5.46 -8.80 -9.29
CA LEU A 128 6.44 -9.49 -8.44
C LEU A 128 7.77 -9.80 -9.13
N LEU A 129 7.75 -10.11 -10.42
CA LEU A 129 8.97 -10.40 -11.18
C LEU A 129 9.90 -9.18 -11.32
N THR A 130 9.37 -7.98 -11.08
CA THR A 130 10.14 -6.74 -11.13
C THR A 130 10.90 -6.55 -9.82
N ARG A 131 12.24 -6.59 -9.89
CA ARG A 131 13.12 -6.36 -8.73
C ARG A 131 12.79 -5.04 -8.02
N THR A 132 12.75 -5.10 -6.70
CA THR A 132 12.58 -3.94 -5.81
C THR A 132 13.91 -3.58 -5.16
N LEU A 133 13.98 -2.40 -4.53
CA LEU A 133 15.12 -2.04 -3.70
C LEU A 133 15.28 -3.06 -2.56
N PRO A 134 16.52 -3.30 -2.10
CA PRO A 134 16.76 -4.04 -0.87
C PRO A 134 16.01 -3.42 0.31
N PRO A 135 15.48 -4.23 1.23
CA PRO A 135 14.67 -3.73 2.35
C PRO A 135 15.45 -2.80 3.28
N ALA A 136 16.75 -3.06 3.48
CA ALA A 136 17.63 -2.22 4.30
C ALA A 136 17.81 -0.82 3.69
N ASP A 137 18.11 -0.75 2.39
CA ASP A 137 18.26 0.51 1.66
C ASP A 137 16.95 1.28 1.65
N PHE A 138 15.83 0.58 1.42
CA PHE A 138 14.51 1.22 1.44
C PHE A 138 14.20 1.81 2.82
N ALA A 139 14.41 1.05 3.89
CA ALA A 139 14.14 1.50 5.25
C ALA A 139 15.02 2.70 5.66
N ALA A 140 16.28 2.74 5.21
CA ALA A 140 17.20 3.85 5.49
C ALA A 140 16.74 5.21 4.90
N HIS A 141 15.93 5.17 3.84
CA HIS A 141 15.41 6.35 3.16
C HIS A 141 13.95 6.67 3.50
N LEU A 142 13.35 5.94 4.46
CA LEU A 142 12.02 6.25 4.97
C LEU A 142 12.11 7.30 6.08
N HIS A 143 11.38 8.40 5.90
CA HIS A 143 11.23 9.45 6.91
C HIS A 143 9.79 9.45 7.44
N VAL A 144 9.63 9.25 8.75
CA VAL A 144 8.34 9.37 9.44
C VAL A 144 8.23 10.77 10.02
N LEU A 145 7.24 11.54 9.54
CA LEU A 145 6.95 12.87 10.06
C LEU A 145 5.81 12.77 11.08
N GLN A 146 6.01 13.36 12.25
CA GLN A 146 5.02 13.42 13.33
C GLN A 146 4.78 14.88 13.74
N ALA A 147 3.53 15.23 13.98
CA ALA A 147 3.17 16.55 14.50
C ALA A 147 3.84 16.79 15.86
N GLY A 148 4.47 17.95 16.03
CA GLY A 148 5.21 18.31 17.24
C GLY A 148 6.65 17.78 17.32
N GLY A 149 7.13 17.07 16.29
CA GLY A 149 8.54 16.66 16.20
C GLY A 149 9.47 17.84 15.88
N ASN A 150 10.66 17.85 16.49
CA ASN A 150 11.73 18.78 16.12
C ASN A 150 12.55 18.18 14.98
N LEU A 151 12.52 18.80 13.80
CA LEU A 151 13.17 18.29 12.59
C LEU A 151 14.04 19.39 11.97
N PRO A 152 15.31 19.10 11.62
CA PRO A 152 16.18 20.06 10.95
C PRO A 152 15.72 20.27 9.50
N LEU A 153 14.84 21.25 9.29
CA LEU A 153 14.16 21.49 8.01
C LEU A 153 15.12 21.53 6.81
N ASN A 154 16.21 22.29 6.90
CA ASN A 154 17.15 22.44 5.78
C ASN A 154 17.84 21.12 5.39
N GLN A 155 18.15 20.27 6.37
CA GLN A 155 18.76 18.96 6.11
C GLN A 155 17.76 18.01 5.44
N MET A 156 16.49 18.08 5.85
CA MET A 156 15.41 17.30 5.25
C MET A 156 15.09 17.74 3.82
N LEU A 157 15.04 19.05 3.55
CA LEU A 157 14.83 19.55 2.18
C LEU A 157 15.99 19.14 1.26
N ALA A 158 17.23 19.20 1.75
CA ALA A 158 18.39 18.72 1.01
C ALA A 158 18.32 17.21 0.73
N SER A 159 17.84 16.40 1.69
CA SER A 159 17.67 14.96 1.48
C SER A 159 16.57 14.63 0.46
N TRP A 160 15.47 15.39 0.43
CA TRP A 160 14.40 15.23 -0.56
C TRP A 160 14.87 15.61 -1.97
N LEU A 161 15.61 16.71 -2.12
CA LEU A 161 16.21 17.07 -3.41
C LEU A 161 17.18 15.98 -3.89
N ALA A 162 18.01 15.42 -3.00
CA ALA A 162 18.90 14.31 -3.32
C ALA A 162 18.15 13.02 -3.69
N ALA A 163 16.97 12.79 -3.11
CA ALA A 163 16.08 11.68 -3.44
C ALA A 163 15.27 11.90 -4.75
N GLY A 164 15.38 13.09 -5.38
CA GLY A 164 14.74 13.41 -6.66
C GLY A 164 13.37 14.09 -6.56
N TYR A 165 13.03 14.68 -5.41
CA TYR A 165 11.83 15.52 -5.30
C TYR A 165 12.00 16.85 -6.03
N SER A 166 10.92 17.38 -6.61
CA SER A 166 10.90 18.71 -7.22
C SER A 166 10.45 19.79 -6.23
N GLN A 167 11.10 20.95 -6.27
CA GLN A 167 10.61 22.14 -5.56
C GLN A 167 9.65 22.90 -6.46
N GLU A 168 8.42 23.11 -6.00
CA GLU A 168 7.35 23.79 -6.74
C GLU A 168 6.72 24.89 -5.88
N THR A 169 6.14 25.91 -6.50
CA THR A 169 5.45 26.99 -5.76
C THR A 169 4.09 26.54 -5.24
N VAL A 170 3.45 25.59 -5.92
CA VAL A 170 2.17 24.99 -5.53
C VAL A 170 2.28 23.48 -5.74
N VAL A 171 2.08 22.71 -4.67
CA VAL A 171 2.14 21.23 -4.72
C VAL A 171 0.83 20.70 -5.30
N VAL A 172 0.90 20.19 -6.52
CA VAL A 172 -0.23 19.52 -7.19
C VAL A 172 -0.03 18.00 -7.23
N GLU A 173 1.22 17.55 -7.35
CA GLU A 173 1.56 16.15 -7.49
C GLU A 173 2.40 15.63 -6.31
N PRO A 174 2.22 14.35 -5.92
CA PRO A 174 3.13 13.72 -4.98
C PRO A 174 4.53 13.63 -5.58
N ALA A 175 5.55 13.78 -4.74
CA ALA A 175 6.97 13.95 -5.08
C ALA A 175 7.41 15.39 -5.41
N SER A 176 6.55 16.38 -5.17
CA SER A 176 6.96 17.78 -5.07
C SER A 176 6.75 18.35 -3.67
N PHE A 177 7.50 19.41 -3.35
CA PHE A 177 7.34 20.17 -2.11
C PHE A 177 7.36 21.66 -2.38
N ALA A 178 6.59 22.42 -1.59
CA ALA A 178 6.69 23.87 -1.56
C ALA A 178 7.68 24.32 -0.51
N GLY A 179 8.77 24.94 -0.96
CA GLY A 179 9.65 25.71 -0.09
C GLY A 179 9.20 27.17 -0.10
N ALA A 180 8.98 27.77 1.07
CA ALA A 180 8.90 29.22 1.17
C ALA A 180 10.25 29.78 0.72
N ALA A 181 10.28 30.46 -0.44
CA ALA A 181 11.40 31.32 -0.78
C ALA A 181 11.60 32.29 0.40
N ALA A 182 12.84 32.50 0.82
CA ALA A 182 13.18 33.40 1.90
C ALA A 182 12.82 34.86 1.57
N SER A 183 11.54 35.21 1.68
CA SER A 183 11.09 36.57 1.90
C SER A 183 10.81 36.69 3.39
N SER A 184 11.47 37.64 4.03
CA SER A 184 11.31 38.04 5.43
C SER A 184 9.86 38.39 5.74
N THR A 185 8.99 37.42 5.94
CA THR A 185 7.66 37.59 6.51
C THR A 185 7.17 36.25 7.01
N SER A 186 6.79 36.21 8.29
CA SER A 186 6.13 35.10 8.95
C SER A 186 4.98 34.52 8.11
N GLY A 187 5.15 33.30 7.60
CA GLY A 187 4.19 32.57 6.75
C GLY A 187 4.51 31.07 6.73
N PRO A 188 3.53 30.20 6.44
CA PRO A 188 3.36 28.90 7.11
C PRO A 188 4.33 27.81 6.66
N SER A 189 4.48 26.81 7.53
CA SER A 189 5.30 25.61 7.35
C SER A 189 5.12 24.93 5.98
N PRO A 190 6.17 24.35 5.40
CA PRO A 190 6.10 23.68 4.11
C PRO A 190 5.11 22.52 4.15
N VAL A 191 4.16 22.54 3.22
CA VAL A 191 3.13 21.51 3.05
C VAL A 191 3.66 20.47 2.04
N CYS A 192 3.86 19.24 2.51
CA CYS A 192 4.08 18.07 1.66
C CYS A 192 2.76 17.32 1.50
N SER A 193 2.37 16.97 0.27
CA SER A 193 1.20 16.12 0.01
C SER A 193 1.59 14.85 -0.76
N PRO A 194 1.01 13.67 -0.46
CA PRO A 194 0.13 13.35 0.67
C PRO A 194 0.94 12.63 1.75
N CYS A 195 1.17 13.29 2.89
CA CYS A 195 1.25 12.56 4.15
C CYS A 195 -0.02 11.71 4.25
N ALA A 196 0.14 10.39 4.28
CA ALA A 196 -0.98 9.46 4.38
C ALA A 196 -1.82 9.79 5.61
N SER A 197 -3.04 10.28 5.37
CA SER A 197 -4.21 10.20 6.24
C SER A 197 -3.97 10.32 7.75
N ASN A 198 -3.53 11.49 8.24
CA ASN A 198 -3.98 12.04 9.54
C ASN A 198 -3.42 13.45 9.78
N CYS A 199 -3.92 14.43 9.03
CA CYS A 199 -3.85 15.83 9.43
C CYS A 199 -5.28 16.34 9.61
N LEU A 200 -5.93 15.86 10.67
CA LEU A 200 -7.12 16.48 11.25
C LEU A 200 -6.80 16.86 12.68
N ARG A 201 -6.42 18.12 12.86
CA ARG A 201 -6.98 19.05 13.86
C ARG A 201 -6.50 20.46 13.56
#